data_AF-D8IV16-F1
#
_entry.id   AF-D8IV16-F1
#
_cell.length_a   1.000
_cell.length_b   1.000
_cell.length_c   1.000
_cell.angle_alpha   90.00
_cell.angle_beta   90.00
_cell.angle_gamma   90.00
#
_symmetry.space_group_name_H-M   'P 1'
#
loop_
_entity.id
_entity.type
_entity.pdbx_description
1 polymer ?
#
loop_
_entity_poly.entity_id
_entity_poly.type
_entity_poly.pdbx_seq_one_letter_code
_entity_poly.pdbx_strand_id
1 'polypeptide(L)'
;MILHPTKTVAGRQATFNASQTGLALTLTHISIGDSGGPIDDRRTSLRHERERVAVYGQRVNDSQIRLDAVFAGPESFWVREVGIWAGNTLVYYWSTEGAELGHKSPQFEWLLGLDLALDEAVDGQLQVTSQAPNLDLHLSSHLAVVLRALCDTNRLVLQPYAS
;
A
#
# COMPACT_ATOMS: atom_id res chain seq x y z
N MET A 1 -7.87 7.49 -9.30
CA MET A 1 -7.31 6.78 -10.46
C MET A 1 -7.62 5.30 -10.26
N ILE A 2 -8.21 4.63 -11.24
CA ILE A 2 -8.48 3.18 -11.16
C ILE A 2 -7.31 2.46 -11.85
N LEU A 3 -6.73 1.49 -11.16
CA LEU A 3 -5.58 0.73 -11.64
C LEU A 3 -6.09 -0.64 -12.09
N HIS A 4 -5.65 -1.12 -13.25
CA HIS A 4 -5.98 -2.46 -13.75
C HIS A 4 -4.73 -3.34 -13.71
N PRO A 5 -4.34 -3.84 -12.53
CA PRO A 5 -3.17 -4.69 -12.42
C PRO A 5 -3.46 -6.05 -13.05
N THR A 6 -2.44 -6.65 -13.66
CA THR A 6 -2.55 -7.97 -14.28
C THR A 6 -2.37 -9.05 -13.23
N LYS A 7 -3.32 -9.99 -13.15
CA LYS A 7 -3.19 -11.15 -12.28
C LYS A 7 -2.16 -12.12 -12.83
N THR A 8 -1.17 -12.48 -12.01
CA THR A 8 -0.07 -13.36 -12.44
C THR A 8 -0.52 -14.82 -12.55
N VAL A 9 0.24 -15.65 -13.26
CA VAL A 9 0.04 -17.11 -13.30
C VAL A 9 0.07 -17.70 -11.89
N ALA A 10 1.04 -17.28 -11.07
CA ALA A 10 1.17 -17.75 -9.69
C ALA A 10 -0.02 -17.30 -8.83
N GLY A 11 -0.52 -16.08 -9.05
CA GLY A 11 -1.73 -15.56 -8.40
C GLY A 11 -2.98 -16.36 -8.75
N ARG A 12 -3.17 -16.71 -10.04
CA ARG A 12 -4.27 -17.57 -10.48
C ARG A 12 -4.22 -18.95 -9.81
N GLN A 13 -3.04 -19.56 -9.74
CA GLN A 13 -2.85 -20.85 -9.06
C GLN A 13 -3.12 -20.76 -7.56
N ALA A 14 -2.62 -19.72 -6.89
CA ALA A 14 -2.85 -19.52 -5.46
C ALA A 14 -4.34 -19.32 -5.14
N THR A 15 -5.05 -18.52 -5.94
CA THR A 15 -6.51 -18.37 -5.83
C THR A 15 -7.24 -19.68 -6.04
N PHE A 16 -6.88 -20.44 -7.08
CA PHE A 16 -7.53 -21.71 -7.37
C PHE A 16 -7.34 -22.73 -6.24
N ASN A 17 -6.12 -22.83 -5.70
CA ASN A 17 -5.83 -23.71 -4.56
C ASN A 17 -6.62 -23.30 -3.31
N ALA A 18 -6.70 -22.00 -3.03
CA ALA A 18 -7.53 -21.49 -1.94
C ALA A 18 -9.00 -21.91 -2.13
N SER A 19 -9.56 -21.70 -3.33
CA SER A 19 -10.92 -22.10 -3.67
C SER A 19 -11.18 -23.60 -3.51
N GLN A 20 -10.27 -24.47 -3.98
CA GLN A 20 -10.42 -25.92 -3.82
C GLN A 20 -10.42 -26.39 -2.37
N THR A 21 -9.66 -25.69 -1.52
CA THR A 21 -9.56 -26.01 -0.08
C THR A 21 -10.66 -25.37 0.75
N GLY A 22 -11.55 -24.56 0.14
CA GLY A 22 -12.53 -23.75 0.85
C GLY A 22 -11.91 -22.64 1.71
N LEU A 23 -10.63 -22.32 1.48
CA LEU A 23 -9.91 -21.26 2.16
C LEU A 23 -9.94 -19.98 1.33
N ALA A 24 -9.80 -18.84 2.00
CA ALA A 24 -9.63 -17.57 1.33
C ALA A 24 -8.15 -17.26 1.09
N LEU A 25 -7.82 -16.67 -0.05
CA LEU A 25 -6.47 -16.17 -0.32
C LEU A 25 -6.31 -14.79 0.34
N THR A 26 -5.44 -14.70 1.34
CA THR A 26 -5.19 -13.45 2.07
C THR A 26 -4.15 -12.57 1.38
N LEU A 27 -4.53 -11.34 1.00
CA LEU A 27 -3.60 -10.31 0.55
C LEU A 27 -2.94 -9.65 1.77
N THR A 28 -1.61 -9.51 1.72
CA THR A 28 -0.76 -9.20 2.89
C THR A 28 0.13 -7.98 2.69
N HIS A 29 0.65 -7.76 1.47
CA HIS A 29 1.61 -6.68 1.21
C HIS A 29 1.36 -6.03 -0.14
N ILE A 30 1.80 -4.78 -0.25
CA ILE A 30 2.01 -4.10 -1.53
C ILE A 30 3.48 -3.72 -1.62
N SER A 31 4.07 -3.89 -2.81
CA SER A 31 5.42 -3.44 -3.13
C SER A 31 5.43 -2.42 -4.25
N ILE A 32 6.46 -1.57 -4.27
CA ILE A 32 6.75 -0.61 -5.34
C ILE A 32 8.19 -0.79 -5.86
N GLY A 33 8.36 -0.48 -7.15
CA GLY A 33 9.65 -0.55 -7.84
C GLY A 33 9.80 0.54 -8.90
N ASP A 34 11.02 0.67 -9.43
CA ASP A 34 11.44 1.79 -10.28
C ASP A 34 11.79 1.38 -11.73
N SER A 35 11.82 0.08 -12.04
CA SER A 35 12.23 -0.39 -13.36
C SER A 35 11.20 -0.09 -14.44
N GLY A 36 9.91 -0.32 -14.15
CA GLY A 36 8.85 -0.32 -15.17
C GLY A 36 9.07 -1.37 -16.26
N GLY A 37 8.33 -1.26 -17.36
CA GLY A 37 8.47 -2.11 -18.55
C GLY A 37 7.15 -2.76 -19.01
N PRO A 38 7.23 -3.65 -20.02
CA PRO A 38 6.04 -4.33 -20.53
C PRO A 38 5.41 -5.22 -19.45
N ILE A 39 4.08 -5.29 -19.47
CA ILE A 39 3.32 -6.15 -18.57
C ILE A 39 3.65 -7.62 -18.88
N ASP A 40 3.93 -8.40 -17.83
CA ASP A 40 4.27 -9.81 -17.92
C ASP A 40 3.54 -10.56 -16.78
N ASP A 41 2.61 -11.44 -17.14
CA ASP A 41 1.79 -12.18 -16.17
C ASP A 41 2.53 -13.38 -15.56
N ARG A 42 3.71 -13.74 -16.06
CA ARG A 42 4.53 -14.83 -15.49
C ARG A 42 5.42 -14.36 -14.35
N ARG A 43 5.39 -13.07 -14.02
CA ARG A 43 6.19 -12.52 -12.94
C ARG A 43 5.84 -13.14 -11.60
N THR A 44 6.89 -13.50 -10.87
CA THR A 44 6.84 -13.89 -9.45
C THR A 44 7.41 -12.79 -8.55
N SER A 45 7.99 -11.74 -9.14
CA SER A 45 8.51 -10.55 -8.47
C SER A 45 8.47 -9.33 -9.39
N LEU A 46 8.58 -8.14 -8.78
CA LEU A 46 8.91 -6.90 -9.49
C LEU A 46 10.25 -7.04 -10.21
N ARG A 47 10.50 -6.23 -11.25
CA ARG A 47 11.79 -6.25 -11.93
C ARG A 47 12.88 -5.67 -11.04
N HIS A 48 12.55 -4.63 -10.28
CA HIS A 48 13.42 -4.03 -9.28
C HIS A 48 12.54 -3.49 -8.14
N GLU A 49 12.28 -4.36 -7.17
CA GLU A 49 11.58 -3.97 -5.94
C GLU A 49 12.45 -3.05 -5.10
N ARG A 50 11.86 -1.95 -4.64
CA ARG A 50 12.53 -0.96 -3.78
C ARG A 50 11.97 -0.97 -2.37
N GLU A 51 10.66 -1.09 -2.25
CA GLU A 51 9.98 -1.06 -0.94
C GLU A 51 8.76 -1.97 -0.96
N ARG A 52 8.53 -2.67 0.15
CA ARG A 52 7.36 -3.54 0.37
C ARG A 52 6.83 -3.30 1.77
N VAL A 53 5.53 -3.05 1.87
CA VAL A 53 4.85 -2.72 3.13
C VAL A 53 3.60 -3.56 3.29
N ALA A 54 3.17 -3.73 4.55
CA ALA A 54 1.90 -4.39 4.84
C ALA A 54 0.74 -3.60 4.21
N VAL A 55 -0.29 -4.33 3.76
CA VAL A 55 -1.48 -3.72 3.20
C VAL A 55 -2.57 -3.59 4.26
N TYR A 56 -3.34 -2.52 4.14
CA TYR A 56 -4.61 -2.37 4.80
C TYR A 56 -5.69 -2.49 3.75
N GLY A 57 -6.79 -3.14 4.04
CA GLY A 57 -7.92 -3.04 3.13
C GLY A 57 -9.23 -3.54 3.68
N GLN A 58 -10.23 -3.31 2.86
CA GLN A 58 -11.63 -3.41 3.22
C GLN A 58 -12.40 -3.88 2.01
N ARG A 59 -13.35 -4.80 2.24
CA ARG A 59 -14.29 -5.19 1.19
C ARG A 59 -15.30 -4.06 1.02
N VAL A 60 -15.36 -3.49 -0.17
CA VAL A 60 -16.27 -2.38 -0.51
C VAL A 60 -17.64 -2.93 -0.87
N ASN A 61 -17.67 -4.00 -1.66
CA ASN A 61 -18.84 -4.81 -1.99
C ASN A 61 -18.38 -6.23 -2.36
N ASP A 62 -19.30 -7.11 -2.74
CA ASP A 62 -18.98 -8.51 -3.04
C ASP A 62 -17.92 -8.65 -4.14
N SER A 63 -17.92 -7.75 -5.12
CA SER A 63 -17.04 -7.74 -6.28
C SER A 63 -15.86 -6.76 -6.19
N GLN A 64 -15.64 -6.08 -5.05
CA GLN A 64 -14.63 -5.03 -4.98
C GLN A 64 -13.96 -4.97 -3.60
N ILE A 65 -12.63 -4.89 -3.61
CA ILE A 65 -11.83 -4.63 -2.41
C ILE A 65 -11.05 -3.33 -2.59
N ARG A 66 -10.98 -2.54 -1.53
CA ARG A 66 -10.09 -1.38 -1.43
C ARG A 66 -8.86 -1.78 -0.64
N LEU A 67 -7.69 -1.46 -1.17
CA LEU A 67 -6.40 -1.69 -0.54
C LEU A 67 -5.67 -0.34 -0.41
N ASP A 68 -5.12 -0.09 0.76
CA ASP A 68 -4.37 1.08 1.16
C ASP A 68 -2.99 0.65 1.67
N ALA A 69 -1.94 1.31 1.21
CA ALA A 69 -0.57 1.09 1.65
C ALA A 69 0.18 2.42 1.83
N VAL A 70 1.04 2.46 2.85
CA VAL A 70 1.83 3.65 3.21
C VAL A 70 3.31 3.33 3.05
N PHE A 71 3.99 4.04 2.16
CA PHE A 71 5.42 3.89 1.90
C PHE A 71 6.15 5.09 2.52
N ALA A 72 6.75 4.86 3.68
CA ALA A 72 7.42 5.87 4.51
C ALA A 72 8.95 5.66 4.58
N GLY A 73 9.51 4.73 3.79
CA GLY A 73 10.94 4.47 3.79
C GLY A 73 11.79 5.68 3.36
N PRO A 74 13.11 5.66 3.59
CA PRO A 74 13.99 6.80 3.32
C PRO A 74 14.43 6.95 1.86
N GLU A 75 14.11 5.99 0.99
CA GLU A 75 14.56 6.02 -0.41
C GLU A 75 13.80 7.07 -1.24
N SER A 76 14.43 7.59 -2.31
CA SER A 76 13.79 8.48 -3.27
C SER A 76 13.91 7.90 -4.67
N PHE A 77 12.78 7.67 -5.35
CA PHE A 77 12.77 7.11 -6.70
C PHE A 77 11.41 7.33 -7.38
N TRP A 78 11.41 7.20 -8.71
CA TRP A 78 10.19 7.18 -9.51
C TRP A 78 9.54 5.81 -9.44
N VAL A 79 8.28 5.75 -9.01
CA VAL A 79 7.51 4.50 -8.97
C VAL A 79 7.00 4.18 -10.36
N ARG A 80 7.32 2.99 -10.86
CA ARG A 80 6.95 2.51 -12.20
C ARG A 80 6.36 1.11 -12.22
N GLU A 81 6.43 0.40 -11.10
CA GLU A 81 5.76 -0.88 -10.95
C GLU A 81 5.22 -1.06 -9.53
N VAL A 82 4.13 -1.82 -9.45
CA VAL A 82 3.41 -2.14 -8.20
C VAL A 82 3.13 -3.64 -8.18
N GLY A 83 3.31 -4.26 -7.01
CA GLY A 83 2.97 -5.66 -6.78
C GLY A 83 2.04 -5.82 -5.58
N ILE A 84 1.06 -6.71 -5.69
CA ILE A 84 0.15 -7.08 -4.59
C ILE A 84 0.40 -8.54 -4.24
N TRP A 85 0.58 -8.83 -2.96
CA TRP A 85 1.16 -10.10 -2.49
C TRP A 85 0.26 -10.84 -1.51
N ALA A 86 0.23 -12.17 -1.64
CA ALA A 86 -0.28 -13.10 -0.63
C ALA A 86 0.89 -13.89 -0.05
N GLY A 87 1.36 -13.52 1.16
CA GLY A 87 2.62 -14.00 1.70
C GLY A 87 3.78 -13.68 0.74
N ASN A 88 4.38 -14.71 0.16
CA ASN A 88 5.48 -14.60 -0.80
C ASN A 88 5.05 -14.71 -2.27
N THR A 89 3.76 -14.89 -2.55
CA THR A 89 3.23 -15.01 -3.91
C THR A 89 2.81 -13.64 -4.45
N LEU A 90 3.42 -13.21 -5.56
CA LEU A 90 2.97 -12.03 -6.31
C LEU A 90 1.65 -12.36 -7.01
N VAL A 91 0.53 -11.83 -6.53
CA VAL A 91 -0.81 -12.13 -7.05
C VAL A 91 -1.16 -11.22 -8.21
N TYR A 92 -0.94 -9.92 -8.05
CA TYR A 92 -1.18 -8.92 -9.08
C TYR A 92 0.08 -8.10 -9.32
N TYR A 93 0.33 -7.82 -10.59
CA TYR A 93 1.46 -7.04 -11.06
C TYR A 93 0.98 -5.92 -11.96
N TRP A 94 1.48 -4.72 -11.73
CA TRP A 94 1.31 -3.61 -12.64
C TRP A 94 2.65 -2.97 -12.94
N SER A 95 2.86 -2.64 -14.20
CA SER A 95 4.04 -1.98 -14.72
C SER A 95 3.62 -0.97 -15.78
N THR A 96 4.41 0.07 -15.93
CA THR A 96 4.23 1.08 -16.98
C THR A 96 5.43 1.10 -17.91
N GLU A 97 5.18 1.24 -19.21
CA GLU A 97 6.22 1.44 -20.20
C GLU A 97 6.47 2.94 -20.36
N GLY A 98 7.26 3.51 -19.43
CA GLY A 98 7.76 4.88 -19.50
C GLY A 98 6.93 5.97 -18.78
N ALA A 99 5.70 5.69 -18.36
CA ALA A 99 4.90 6.62 -17.55
C ALA A 99 5.10 6.39 -16.06
N GLU A 100 5.44 7.41 -15.28
CA GLU A 100 5.66 7.26 -13.84
C GLU A 100 4.32 7.29 -13.10
N LEU A 101 4.13 6.37 -12.15
CA LEU A 101 2.94 6.33 -11.29
C LEU A 101 2.99 7.41 -10.21
N GLY A 102 4.20 7.86 -9.87
CA GLY A 102 4.46 8.94 -8.93
C GLY A 102 5.93 8.98 -8.53
N HIS A 103 6.31 10.03 -7.80
CA HIS A 103 7.63 10.13 -7.19
C HIS A 103 7.52 9.84 -5.70
N LYS A 104 8.27 8.86 -5.22
CA LYS A 104 8.40 8.58 -3.79
C LYS A 104 9.63 9.33 -3.26
N SER A 105 9.49 9.99 -2.12
CA SER A 105 10.55 10.81 -1.51
C SER A 105 10.68 10.52 -0.02
N PRO A 106 11.79 10.91 0.64
CA PRO A 106 11.96 10.73 2.07
C PRO A 106 11.18 11.76 2.89
N GLN A 107 10.83 12.92 2.30
CA GLN A 107 10.15 14.01 3.01
C GLN A 107 8.63 13.82 3.11
N PHE A 108 8.05 13.02 2.21
CA PHE A 108 6.62 12.80 2.14
C PHE A 108 6.33 11.31 1.98
N GLU A 109 5.38 10.83 2.78
CA GLU A 109 4.83 9.49 2.63
C GLU A 109 4.14 9.36 1.28
N TRP A 110 4.43 8.25 0.61
CA TRP A 110 3.71 7.91 -0.61
C TRP A 110 2.57 6.96 -0.25
N LEU A 111 1.34 7.43 -0.45
CA LEU A 111 0.11 6.70 -0.14
C LEU A 111 -0.46 6.10 -1.42
N LEU A 112 -0.72 4.79 -1.39
CA LEU A 112 -1.41 4.10 -2.47
C LEU A 112 -2.73 3.54 -1.97
N GLY A 113 -3.83 4.15 -2.37
CA GLY A 113 -5.17 3.59 -2.30
C GLY A 113 -5.59 3.08 -3.68
N LEU A 114 -5.98 1.82 -3.78
CA LEU A 114 -6.47 1.22 -5.01
C LEU A 114 -7.72 0.38 -4.75
N ASP A 115 -8.64 0.44 -5.70
CA ASP A 115 -9.80 -0.45 -5.74
C ASP A 115 -9.54 -1.55 -6.75
N LEU A 116 -9.58 -2.80 -6.29
CA LEU A 116 -9.46 -3.99 -7.11
C LEU A 116 -10.87 -4.56 -7.34
N ALA A 117 -11.26 -4.66 -8.60
CA ALA A 117 -12.44 -5.41 -9.01
C ALA A 117 -12.09 -6.91 -9.00
N LEU A 118 -12.93 -7.71 -8.36
CA LEU A 118 -12.85 -9.16 -8.31
C LEU A 118 -13.68 -9.73 -9.45
N ASP A 119 -13.05 -10.46 -10.36
CA ASP A 119 -13.78 -11.33 -11.28
C ASP A 119 -14.04 -12.65 -10.55
N GLU A 120 -15.28 -12.90 -10.14
CA GLU A 120 -15.70 -14.11 -9.41
C GLU A 120 -15.18 -15.42 -10.07
N ALA A 121 -15.05 -15.46 -11.39
CA ALA A 121 -14.56 -16.64 -12.11
C ALA A 121 -13.03 -16.85 -11.98
N VAL A 122 -12.27 -15.78 -11.79
CA VAL A 122 -10.79 -15.79 -11.80
C VAL A 122 -10.21 -15.57 -10.40
N ASP A 123 -10.93 -14.87 -9.53
CA ASP A 123 -10.45 -14.34 -8.25
C ASP A 123 -10.91 -15.11 -7.03
N GLY A 124 -11.97 -15.93 -7.13
CA GLY A 124 -12.43 -16.78 -6.03
C GLY A 124 -12.59 -16.01 -4.71
N GLN A 125 -12.46 -16.72 -3.59
CA GLN A 125 -12.54 -16.10 -2.26
C GLN A 125 -11.21 -15.41 -1.92
N LEU A 126 -11.09 -14.10 -2.16
CA LEU A 126 -10.00 -13.27 -1.63
C LEU A 126 -10.38 -12.71 -0.25
N GLN A 127 -9.45 -12.78 0.71
CA GLN A 127 -9.55 -12.10 1.99
C GLN A 127 -8.49 -10.99 2.09
N VAL A 128 -8.83 -9.94 2.82
CA VAL A 128 -7.91 -8.85 3.13
C VAL A 128 -7.71 -8.82 4.63
N THR A 129 -6.46 -8.95 5.09
CA THR A 129 -6.13 -8.75 6.50
C THR A 129 -5.66 -7.32 6.68
N SER A 130 -6.58 -6.44 7.09
CA SER A 130 -6.21 -5.11 7.54
C SER A 130 -5.87 -5.13 9.02
N GLN A 131 -4.70 -4.61 9.38
CA GLN A 131 -4.60 -3.85 10.62
C GLN A 131 -5.12 -2.43 10.32
N ALA A 132 -5.51 -1.62 11.29
CA ALA A 132 -5.74 -0.22 10.98
C ALA A 132 -4.38 0.41 10.60
N PRO A 133 -4.31 1.33 9.60
CA PRO A 133 -3.20 2.27 9.59
C PRO A 133 -3.13 2.89 10.98
N ASN A 134 -1.97 2.86 11.64
CA ASN A 134 -1.78 3.53 12.92
C ASN A 134 -1.86 5.04 12.69
N LEU A 135 -3.08 5.57 12.50
CA LEU A 135 -3.40 7.00 12.47
C LEU A 135 -2.88 7.68 13.75
N ASP A 136 -2.84 6.92 14.84
CA ASP A 136 -2.30 7.33 16.14
C ASP A 136 -0.81 7.74 16.07
N LEU A 137 0.00 7.14 15.18
CA LEU A 137 1.43 7.45 15.11
C LEU A 137 1.74 8.70 14.27
N HIS A 138 0.98 8.96 13.20
CA HIS A 138 1.21 10.12 12.32
C HIS A 138 0.67 11.43 12.91
N LEU A 139 -0.42 11.36 13.67
CA LEU A 139 -0.95 12.50 14.42
C LEU A 139 -0.10 12.82 15.64
N SER A 140 0.53 11.83 16.29
CA SER A 140 1.29 12.05 17.53
C SER A 140 2.43 13.06 17.36
N SER A 141 3.21 12.98 16.27
CA SER A 141 4.33 13.89 16.02
C SER A 141 3.85 15.31 15.70
N HIS A 142 2.80 15.45 14.91
CA HIS A 142 2.19 16.74 14.60
C HIS A 142 1.52 17.36 15.83
N LEU A 143 0.81 16.56 16.64
CA LEU A 143 0.24 16.97 17.93
C LEU A 143 1.33 17.40 18.91
N ALA A 144 2.45 16.69 18.97
CA ALA A 144 3.57 17.05 19.85
C ALA A 144 4.19 18.40 19.47
N VAL A 145 4.31 18.69 18.17
CA VAL A 145 4.78 20.00 17.68
C VAL A 145 3.80 21.11 18.04
N VAL A 146 2.50 20.90 17.84
CA VAL A 146 1.45 21.87 18.21
C VAL A 146 1.39 22.10 19.72
N LEU A 147 1.43 21.02 20.52
CA LEU A 147 1.47 21.08 21.98
C LEU A 147 2.69 21.86 22.47
N ARG A 148 3.87 21.63 21.87
CA ARG A 148 5.08 22.35 22.24
C ARG A 148 4.97 23.85 21.93
N ALA A 149 4.46 24.21 20.76
CA ALA A 149 4.23 25.61 20.39
C ALA A 149 3.23 26.33 21.33
N LEU A 150 2.17 25.64 21.76
CA LEU A 150 1.22 26.16 22.75
C LEU A 150 1.86 26.33 24.12
N CYS A 151 2.66 25.36 24.59
CA CYS A 151 3.40 25.47 25.84
C CYS A 151 4.39 26.63 25.83
N ASP A 152 5.14 26.83 24.74
CA ASP A 152 6.10 27.92 24.60
C ASP A 152 5.40 29.28 24.58
N THR A 153 4.25 29.37 23.93
CA THR A 153 3.42 30.59 23.90
C THR A 153 2.87 30.92 25.29
N ASN A 154 2.29 29.94 25.99
CA ASN A 154 1.82 30.11 27.36
C ASN A 154 2.95 30.52 28.31
N ARG A 155 4.15 29.94 28.14
CA ARG A 155 5.32 30.31 28.94
C ARG A 155 5.68 31.80 28.75
N LEU A 156 5.67 32.29 27.52
CA LEU A 156 5.98 33.69 27.20
C LEU A 156 4.92 34.67 27.73
N VAL A 157 3.64 34.28 27.71
CA VAL A 157 2.54 35.10 28.23
C VAL A 157 2.54 35.18 29.76
N LEU A 158 3.03 34.15 30.45
CA LEU A 158 3.08 34.11 31.92
C LEU A 158 4.34 34.76 32.53
N GLN A 159 5.43 34.88 31.76
CA GLN A 159 6.67 35.56 32.20
C GLN A 159 6.52 37.03 32.63
N PRO A 160 5.70 37.90 32.00
CA PRO A 160 5.54 39.29 32.43
C PRO A 160 4.77 39.48 33.76
N TYR A 161 4.21 38.42 34.37
CA TYR A 161 3.45 38.49 35.63
C TYR A 161 4.22 37.95 36.86
N ALA A 162 5.50 37.59 36.71
CA ALA A 162 6.32 36.98 37.76
C ALA A 162 7.24 37.97 38.52
N SER A 163 6.92 39.27 38.52
CA SER A 163 7.64 40.31 39.26
C SER A 163 6.79 40.92 40.37
#